data_AF-A0A7C1KQC5-F1
#
_entry.id   AF-A0A7C1KQC5-F1
#
_cell.length_a   1.000
_cell.length_b   1.000
_cell.length_c   1.000
_cell.angle_alpha   90.00
_cell.angle_beta   90.00
_cell.angle_gamma   90.00
#
_symmetry.space_group_name_H-M   'P 1'
#
loop_
_entity.id
_entity.type
_entity.pdbx_description
1 polymer ?
#
loop_
_entity_poly.entity_id
_entity_poly.type
_entity_poly.pdbx_seq_one_letter_code
_entity_poly.pdbx_strand_id
1 'polypeptide(L)'
;MVGFLYERVHTREIAAMGGLASPFPVMAAFLLFFTLGSLGLPGLSGFVGEFLSLVAIFSFNKAMGVIAAVGIILAAAYLLWMYQRVMFMKRDDDAVKGWKKLPDFNLREIGSLLPLAFLAIWAGVYPNTFLELIGPSSQHLADRMAPYVAEGGNTLYNIFASLGGM
;
A
#
# COMPACT_ATOMS: atom_id res chain seq x y z
N MET A 1 1.48 -11.00 5.64
CA MET A 1 0.41 -10.90 6.66
C MET A 1 -0.76 -11.87 6.43
N VAL A 2 -1.38 -11.93 5.25
CA VAL A 2 -2.56 -12.78 5.01
C VAL A 2 -2.34 -14.27 5.37
N GLY A 3 -1.15 -14.82 5.13
CA GLY A 3 -0.82 -16.19 5.53
C GLY A 3 -0.93 -16.43 7.04
N PHE A 4 -0.36 -15.54 7.86
CA PHE A 4 -0.43 -15.64 9.33
C PHE A 4 -1.86 -15.51 9.87
N LEU A 5 -2.70 -14.71 9.21
CA LEU A 5 -4.12 -14.61 9.50
C LEU A 5 -4.85 -15.91 9.17
N TYR A 6 -4.60 -16.47 7.99
CA TYR A 6 -5.25 -17.70 7.56
C TYR A 6 -4.87 -18.89 8.46
N GLU A 7 -3.64 -18.95 8.94
CA GLU A 7 -3.19 -20.01 9.86
C GLU A 7 -3.97 -20.04 11.18
N ARG A 8 -4.46 -18.88 11.66
CA ARG A 8 -5.23 -18.78 12.91
C ARG A 8 -6.74 -18.87 12.71
N VAL A 9 -7.23 -18.29 11.63
CA VAL A 9 -8.66 -18.07 11.41
C VAL A 9 -9.25 -19.08 10.42
N HIS A 10 -8.40 -19.72 9.59
CA HIS A 10 -8.76 -20.69 8.54
C HIS A 10 -9.84 -20.23 7.56
N THR A 11 -10.05 -18.92 7.45
CA THR A 11 -10.96 -18.29 6.50
C THR A 11 -10.31 -17.08 5.85
N ARG A 12 -10.76 -16.76 4.64
CA ARG A 12 -10.36 -15.55 3.90
C ARG A 12 -11.53 -14.60 3.70
N GLU A 13 -12.72 -14.99 4.16
CA GLU A 13 -13.94 -14.21 4.03
C GLU A 13 -13.94 -13.05 5.01
N ILE A 14 -13.81 -11.82 4.51
CA ILE A 14 -13.82 -10.59 5.34
C ILE A 14 -15.11 -10.51 6.17
N ALA A 15 -16.24 -10.96 5.63
CA ALA A 15 -17.52 -10.99 6.33
C ALA A 15 -17.54 -11.97 7.52
N ALA A 16 -16.70 -13.02 7.50
CA ALA A 16 -16.55 -13.98 8.59
C ALA A 16 -15.48 -13.57 9.61
N MET A 17 -14.66 -12.57 9.28
CA MET A 17 -13.63 -12.02 10.15
C MET A 17 -14.17 -10.83 10.95
N GLY A 18 -13.81 -10.75 12.23
CA GLY A 18 -14.18 -9.62 13.08
C GLY A 18 -13.69 -9.81 14.52
N GLY A 19 -13.25 -8.72 15.15
CA GLY A 19 -12.83 -8.72 16.55
C GLY A 19 -11.48 -9.38 16.82
N LEU A 20 -10.64 -9.56 15.79
CA LEU A 20 -9.34 -10.25 15.90
C LEU A 20 -8.29 -9.47 16.70
N ALA A 21 -8.47 -8.16 16.91
CA ALA A 21 -7.54 -7.35 17.72
C ALA A 21 -7.48 -7.79 19.19
N SER A 22 -8.57 -8.36 19.73
CA SER A 22 -8.59 -8.84 21.11
C SER A 22 -7.82 -10.15 21.32
N PRO A 23 -8.02 -11.22 20.53
CA PRO A 23 -7.24 -12.44 20.67
C PRO A 23 -5.79 -12.31 20.15
N PHE A 24 -5.53 -11.45 19.16
CA PHE A 24 -4.23 -11.35 18.49
C PHE A 24 -3.72 -9.90 18.37
N PRO A 25 -3.44 -9.19 19.49
CA PRO A 25 -3.04 -7.79 19.48
C PRO A 25 -1.72 -7.52 18.73
N VAL A 26 -0.73 -8.42 18.80
CA VAL A 26 0.56 -8.25 18.11
C VAL A 26 0.39 -8.43 16.61
N MET A 27 -0.35 -9.45 16.18
CA MET A 27 -0.71 -9.62 14.77
C MET A 27 -1.46 -8.40 14.23
N ALA A 28 -2.40 -7.85 15.01
CA ALA A 28 -3.16 -6.66 14.64
C ALA A 28 -2.24 -5.44 14.46
N ALA A 29 -1.27 -5.24 15.36
CA ALA A 29 -0.29 -4.15 15.25
C ALA A 29 0.58 -4.27 14.00
N PHE A 30 1.11 -5.47 13.69
CA PHE A 30 1.87 -5.68 12.45
C PHE A 30 1.00 -5.48 11.21
N LEU A 31 -0.25 -5.97 11.21
CA LEU A 31 -1.15 -5.76 10.07
C LEU A 31 -1.38 -4.26 9.87
N LEU A 32 -1.66 -3.52 10.95
CA LEU A 32 -1.83 -2.08 10.89
C LEU A 32 -0.58 -1.39 10.33
N PHE A 33 0.60 -1.73 10.82
CA PHE A 33 1.86 -1.15 10.37
C PHE A 33 2.05 -1.34 8.85
N PHE A 34 1.88 -2.56 8.33
CA PHE A 34 2.02 -2.82 6.90
C PHE A 34 0.88 -2.20 6.08
N THR A 35 -0.35 -2.17 6.61
CA THR A 35 -1.48 -1.47 5.99
C THR A 35 -1.21 0.03 5.87
N LEU A 36 -0.68 0.67 6.92
CA LEU A 36 -0.25 2.07 6.92
C LEU A 36 0.87 2.32 5.91
N GLY A 37 1.80 1.38 5.78
CA GLY A 37 2.83 1.42 4.74
C GLY A 37 2.23 1.39 3.33
N SER A 38 1.23 0.56 3.09
CA SER A 38 0.57 0.40 1.78
C SER A 38 -0.37 1.55 1.39
N LEU A 39 -0.89 2.32 2.34
CA LEU A 39 -1.72 3.51 2.06
C LEU A 39 -0.90 4.81 1.96
N GLY A 40 0.43 4.71 2.02
CA GLY A 40 1.31 5.87 1.85
C GLY A 40 1.48 6.72 3.10
N LEU A 41 1.53 6.13 4.30
CA LEU A 41 1.86 6.92 5.51
C LEU A 41 3.29 7.52 5.39
N PRO A 42 3.46 8.83 5.60
CA PRO A 42 4.77 9.47 5.61
C PRO A 42 5.73 8.79 6.61
N GLY A 43 6.98 8.56 6.18
CA GLY A 43 7.98 7.84 6.96
C GLY A 43 8.03 6.33 6.70
N LEU A 44 7.13 5.79 5.89
CA LEU A 44 7.18 4.42 5.37
C LEU A 44 7.46 4.41 3.86
N SER A 45 7.98 3.30 3.36
CA SER A 45 8.43 3.14 1.98
C SER A 45 7.34 3.39 0.92
N GLY A 46 6.08 3.09 1.22
CA GLY A 46 4.98 3.28 0.27
C GLY A 46 4.74 4.74 -0.08
N PHE A 47 4.90 5.66 0.88
CA PHE A 47 4.72 7.09 0.64
C PHE A 47 5.71 7.63 -0.39
N VAL A 48 7.00 7.26 -0.30
CA VAL A 48 8.05 7.78 -1.17
C VAL A 48 7.76 7.46 -2.63
N GLY A 49 7.40 6.21 -2.92
CA GLY A 49 7.09 5.78 -4.28
C GLY A 49 5.84 6.48 -4.84
N GLU A 50 4.74 6.45 -4.08
CA GLU A 50 3.47 7.05 -4.50
C GLU A 50 3.59 8.57 -4.69
N PHE A 51 4.30 9.25 -3.79
CA PHE A 51 4.50 10.70 -3.86
C PHE A 51 5.34 11.09 -5.09
N LEU A 52 6.47 10.41 -5.33
CA LEU A 52 7.30 10.67 -6.51
C LEU A 52 6.55 10.40 -7.82
N SER A 53 5.79 9.31 -7.88
CA SER A 53 4.95 9.00 -9.04
C SER A 53 3.85 10.05 -9.25
N LEU A 54 3.21 10.52 -8.17
CA LEU A 54 2.22 11.60 -8.22
C LEU A 54 2.82 12.91 -8.74
N VAL A 55 3.97 13.32 -8.22
CA VAL A 55 4.66 14.54 -8.67
C VAL A 55 5.00 14.44 -10.15
N ALA A 56 5.54 13.30 -10.59
CA ALA A 56 5.89 13.08 -12.00
C ALA A 56 4.67 13.19 -12.93
N ILE A 57 3.53 12.55 -12.59
CA ILE A 57 2.34 12.60 -13.42
C ILE A 57 1.68 13.98 -13.41
N PHE A 58 1.72 14.70 -12.28
CA PHE A 58 1.20 16.07 -12.21
C PHE A 58 2.02 17.04 -13.06
N SER A 59 3.34 16.86 -13.14
CA SER A 59 4.21 17.61 -14.04
C SER A 59 3.96 17.29 -15.52
N PHE A 60 3.55 16.06 -15.84
CA PHE A 60 3.22 15.64 -17.20
C PHE A 60 1.82 16.08 -17.65
N ASN A 61 0.78 15.74 -16.89
CA ASN A 61 -0.61 16.08 -17.18
C ASN A 61 -1.45 16.16 -15.89
N LYS A 62 -1.95 17.36 -15.59
CA LYS A 62 -2.73 17.63 -14.37
C LYS A 62 -4.02 16.80 -14.28
N ALA A 63 -4.73 16.57 -15.38
CA ALA A 63 -5.97 15.79 -15.37
C ALA A 63 -5.70 14.32 -15.02
N MET A 64 -4.62 13.74 -15.58
CA MET A 64 -4.18 12.39 -15.21
C MET A 64 -3.69 12.33 -13.76
N GLY A 65 -3.02 13.39 -13.28
CA GLY A 65 -2.62 13.50 -11.88
C GLY A 65 -3.81 13.48 -10.91
N VAL A 66 -4.91 14.16 -11.24
CA VAL A 66 -6.16 14.11 -10.45
C VAL A 66 -6.72 12.69 -10.42
N ILE A 67 -6.77 11.99 -11.55
CA ILE A 67 -7.25 10.60 -11.60
C ILE A 67 -6.38 9.68 -10.74
N ALA A 68 -5.05 9.84 -10.81
CA ALA A 68 -4.11 9.08 -9.99
C ALA A 68 -4.33 9.33 -8.49
N ALA A 69 -4.53 10.60 -8.09
CA ALA A 69 -4.81 10.97 -6.70
C ALA A 69 -6.12 10.34 -6.19
N VAL A 70 -7.17 10.31 -7.01
CA VAL A 70 -8.43 9.61 -6.65
C VAL A 70 -8.19 8.12 -6.43
N GLY A 71 -7.37 7.49 -7.28
CA GLY A 71 -6.98 6.08 -7.11
C GLY A 71 -6.32 5.78 -5.76
N ILE A 72 -5.41 6.65 -5.33
CA ILE A 72 -4.74 6.55 -4.02
C ILE A 72 -5.75 6.69 -2.87
N ILE A 73 -6.68 7.65 -2.96
CA ILE A 73 -7.73 7.84 -1.95
C ILE A 73 -8.62 6.59 -1.84
N LEU A 74 -9.03 6.02 -2.97
CA LEU A 74 -9.85 4.80 -2.99
C LEU A 74 -9.09 3.58 -2.41
N ALA A 75 -7.80 3.45 -2.72
CA ALA A 75 -6.95 2.40 -2.16
C ALA A 75 -6.85 2.52 -0.63
N ALA A 76 -6.59 3.73 -0.12
CA ALA A 76 -6.53 4.00 1.31
C ALA A 76 -7.88 3.72 2.01
N ALA A 77 -8.99 4.15 1.40
CA ALA A 77 -10.34 3.90 1.92
C ALA A 77 -10.63 2.39 2.04
N TYR A 78 -10.30 1.60 1.02
CA TYR A 78 -10.47 0.15 1.04
C TYR A 78 -9.62 -0.51 2.14
N LEU A 79 -8.35 -0.14 2.25
CA LEU A 79 -7.42 -0.73 3.21
C LEU A 79 -7.83 -0.45 4.67
N LEU A 80 -8.24 0.80 4.96
CA LEU A 80 -8.73 1.17 6.29
C LEU A 80 -10.06 0.49 6.61
N TRP A 81 -10.98 0.45 5.64
CA TRP A 81 -12.25 -0.27 5.78
C TRP A 81 -12.04 -1.76 6.07
N MET A 82 -11.12 -2.40 5.33
CA MET A 82 -10.77 -3.80 5.54
C MET A 82 -10.18 -4.01 6.93
N TYR A 83 -9.21 -3.19 7.32
CA TYR A 83 -8.55 -3.30 8.63
C TYR A 83 -9.56 -3.16 9.78
N GLN A 84 -10.43 -2.14 9.72
CA GLN A 84 -11.51 -1.96 10.69
C GLN A 84 -12.41 -3.20 10.78
N ARG A 85 -12.79 -3.75 9.62
CA ARG A 85 -13.73 -4.88 9.55
C ARG A 85 -13.13 -6.16 10.13
N VAL A 86 -11.89 -6.47 9.77
CA VAL A 86 -11.19 -7.68 10.23
C VAL A 86 -10.83 -7.60 11.71
N MET A 87 -10.35 -6.44 12.18
CA MET A 87 -9.77 -6.30 13.53
C MET A 87 -10.75 -5.84 14.60
N PHE A 88 -11.66 -4.91 14.27
CA PHE A 88 -12.45 -4.18 15.28
C PHE A 88 -13.96 -4.38 15.20
N MET A 89 -14.50 -5.01 14.14
CA MET A 89 -15.93 -5.29 14.12
C MET A 89 -16.34 -6.16 15.29
N LYS A 90 -17.36 -5.72 16.03
CA LYS A 90 -17.90 -6.45 17.15
C LYS A 90 -18.53 -7.75 16.66
N ARG A 91 -18.01 -8.86 17.15
CA ARG A 91 -18.49 -10.21 16.88
C ARG A 91 -18.40 -10.97 18.20
N ASP A 92 -19.49 -11.62 18.58
CA ASP A 92 -19.61 -12.37 19.85
C ASP A 92 -20.14 -13.77 19.58
N ASP A 93 -19.50 -14.44 18.64
CA ASP A 93 -19.82 -15.79 18.24
C ASP A 93 -18.78 -16.78 18.76
N ASP A 94 -19.06 -18.07 18.61
CA ASP A 94 -18.20 -19.12 19.18
C ASP A 94 -16.82 -19.17 18.52
N ALA A 95 -16.67 -18.65 17.29
CA ALA A 95 -15.37 -18.50 16.64
C ALA A 95 -14.45 -17.54 17.40
N VAL A 96 -14.95 -16.37 17.81
CA VAL A 96 -14.15 -15.40 18.60
C VAL A 96 -13.73 -15.99 19.95
N LYS A 97 -14.60 -16.76 20.60
CA LYS A 97 -14.27 -17.49 21.84
C LYS A 97 -13.21 -18.56 21.60
N GLY A 98 -13.25 -19.25 20.46
CA GLY A 98 -12.22 -20.20 20.03
C GLY A 98 -10.87 -19.54 19.80
N TRP A 99 -10.83 -18.40 19.11
CA TRP A 99 -9.59 -17.68 18.81
C TRP A 99 -8.89 -17.14 20.04
N LYS A 100 -9.62 -16.73 21.09
CA LYS A 100 -9.02 -16.29 22.36
C LYS A 100 -8.19 -17.37 23.08
N LYS A 101 -8.37 -18.64 22.72
CA LYS A 101 -7.59 -19.76 23.26
C LYS A 101 -6.32 -20.03 22.44
N LEU A 102 -6.21 -19.46 21.25
CA LEU A 102 -5.05 -19.62 20.39
C LEU A 102 -3.96 -18.63 20.79
N PRO A 103 -2.68 -19.00 20.66
CA PRO A 103 -1.58 -18.08 20.87
C PRO A 103 -1.53 -17.01 19.77
N ASP A 104 -1.14 -15.80 20.17
CA ASP A 104 -0.74 -14.73 19.24
C ASP A 104 0.61 -15.06 18.59
N PHE A 105 1.27 -14.07 17.98
CA PHE A 105 2.54 -14.25 17.28
C PHE A 105 3.64 -14.81 18.18
N ASN A 106 4.28 -15.88 17.70
CA ASN A 106 5.48 -16.42 18.31
C ASN A 106 6.72 -15.60 17.91
N LEU A 107 7.84 -15.78 18.63
CA LEU A 107 9.08 -15.03 18.36
C LEU A 107 9.62 -15.24 16.94
N ARG A 108 9.37 -16.40 16.31
CA ARG A 108 9.84 -16.68 14.94
C ARG A 108 9.03 -15.90 13.91
N GLU A 109 7.71 -15.81 14.09
CA GLU A 109 6.82 -15.02 13.25
C GLU A 109 7.20 -13.53 13.34
N ILE A 110 7.42 -13.01 14.55
CA ILE A 110 7.89 -11.64 14.77
C ILE A 110 9.26 -11.43 14.12
N GLY A 111 10.20 -12.36 14.34
CA GLY A 111 11.55 -12.31 13.76
C GLY A 111 11.56 -12.32 12.23
N SER A 112 10.55 -12.91 11.59
CA SER A 112 10.39 -12.88 10.13
C SER A 112 9.85 -11.54 9.60
N LEU A 113 9.06 -10.83 10.40
CA LEU A 113 8.43 -9.56 10.01
C LEU A 113 9.29 -8.34 10.35
N LEU A 114 10.11 -8.42 11.40
CA LEU A 114 10.97 -7.33 11.84
C LEU A 114 11.92 -6.80 10.76
N PRO A 115 12.64 -7.65 9.99
CA PRO A 115 13.48 -7.17 8.90
C PRO A 115 12.69 -6.42 7.83
N LEU A 116 11.48 -6.88 7.51
CA LEU A 116 10.61 -6.22 6.54
C LEU A 116 10.12 -4.86 7.07
N ALA A 117 9.72 -4.80 8.34
CA ALA A 117 9.31 -3.55 8.97
C ALA A 117 10.47 -2.54 9.03
N PHE A 118 11.68 -3.01 9.35
CA PHE A 118 12.89 -2.20 9.33
C PHE A 118 13.18 -1.64 7.93
N LEU A 119 13.13 -2.47 6.89
CA LEU A 119 13.34 -2.01 5.50
C LEU A 119 12.27 -1.00 5.08
N ALA A 120 11.01 -1.20 5.46
CA ALA A 120 9.93 -0.27 5.16
C ALA A 120 10.16 1.11 5.80
N ILE A 121 10.66 1.15 7.04
CA ILE A 121 11.00 2.41 7.73
C ILE A 121 12.25 3.02 7.10
N TRP A 122 13.30 2.24 6.87
CA TRP A 122 14.55 2.74 6.30
C TRP A 122 14.32 3.39 4.93
N ALA A 123 13.64 2.68 4.02
CA ALA A 123 13.31 3.24 2.71
C ALA A 123 12.35 4.45 2.79
N GLY A 124 11.52 4.53 3.83
CA GLY A 124 10.63 5.69 4.05
C GLY A 124 11.34 6.93 4.60
N VAL A 125 12.25 6.75 5.55
CA VAL A 125 12.96 7.83 6.25
C VAL A 125 14.18 8.32 5.46
N TYR A 126 14.92 7.40 4.84
CA TYR A 126 16.11 7.73 4.05
C TYR A 126 16.05 7.06 2.67
N PRO A 127 15.20 7.57 1.76
CA PRO A 127 14.99 6.95 0.45
C PRO A 127 16.19 7.05 -0.49
N ASN A 128 17.10 8.02 -0.27
CA ASN A 128 18.23 8.27 -1.15
C ASN A 128 19.13 7.05 -1.35
N THR A 129 19.29 6.18 -0.34
CA THR A 129 20.04 4.91 -0.49
C THR A 129 19.53 4.06 -1.65
N PHE A 130 18.21 4.04 -1.87
CA PHE A 130 17.59 3.28 -2.94
C PHE A 130 17.49 4.09 -4.24
N LEU A 131 17.17 5.38 -4.13
CA LEU A 131 17.00 6.26 -5.29
C LEU A 131 18.32 6.48 -6.05
N GLU A 132 19.45 6.63 -5.36
CA GLU A 132 20.75 6.79 -6.01
C GLU A 132 21.19 5.52 -6.73
N LEU A 133 20.82 4.35 -6.20
CA LEU A 133 21.11 3.05 -6.82
C LEU A 133 20.31 2.86 -8.13
N ILE A 134 19.04 3.27 -8.13
CA ILE A 134 18.13 3.07 -9.27
C ILE A 134 18.23 4.21 -10.30
N GLY A 135 18.54 5.43 -9.84
CA GLY A 135 18.53 6.68 -10.61
C GLY A 135 19.22 6.61 -11.98
N PRO A 136 20.49 6.14 -12.08
CA PRO A 136 21.18 6.04 -13.35
C PRO A 136 20.48 5.14 -14.37
N SER A 137 19.93 4.01 -13.90
CA SER A 137 19.21 3.07 -14.76
C SER A 137 17.87 3.64 -15.25
N SER A 138 17.14 4.32 -14.36
CA SER A 138 15.90 5.02 -14.70
C SER A 138 16.12 6.15 -15.68
N GLN A 139 17.20 6.93 -15.52
CA GLN A 139 17.53 8.01 -16.44
C GLN A 139 17.87 7.47 -17.83
N HIS A 140 18.66 6.39 -17.91
CA HIS A 140 18.98 5.77 -19.20
C HIS A 140 17.72 5.30 -19.93
N LEU A 141 16.76 4.72 -19.21
CA LEU A 141 15.47 4.33 -19.78
C LEU A 141 14.64 5.55 -20.21
N ALA A 142 14.62 6.61 -19.40
CA ALA A 142 13.91 7.85 -19.71
C ALA A 142 14.45 8.49 -21.00
N ASP A 143 15.77 8.58 -21.16
CA ASP A 143 16.42 9.16 -22.35
C ASP A 143 16.11 8.34 -23.62
N ARG A 144 16.03 7.00 -23.50
CA ARG A 144 15.66 6.11 -24.60
C ARG A 144 14.20 6.27 -25.02
N MET A 145 13.32 6.55 -24.06
CA MET A 145 11.87 6.70 -24.29
C MET A 145 11.46 8.12 -24.69
N ALA A 146 12.27 9.13 -24.35
CA ALA A 146 12.02 10.55 -24.63
C ALA A 146 11.53 10.85 -26.06
N PRO A 147 12.16 10.33 -27.14
CA PRO A 147 11.68 10.60 -28.50
C PRO A 147 10.26 10.05 -28.76
N TYR A 148 9.92 8.87 -28.23
CA TYR A 148 8.60 8.26 -28.42
C TYR A 148 7.51 8.94 -27.59
N VAL A 149 7.85 9.43 -26.39
CA VAL A 149 6.92 10.17 -25.54
C VAL A 149 6.58 11.53 -26.16
N ALA A 150 7.54 12.19 -26.83
CA ALA A 150 7.28 13.44 -27.56
C ALA A 150 6.31 13.25 -28.73
N GLU A 151 6.37 12.11 -29.43
CA GLU A 151 5.43 11.78 -30.51
C GLU A 151 4.05 11.35 -29.99
N GLY A 152 3.98 10.52 -28.94
CA GLY A 152 2.73 10.02 -28.36
C GLY A 152 1.98 11.00 -27.46
N GLY A 153 2.70 11.91 -26.79
CA GLY A 153 2.13 12.97 -25.94
C GLY A 153 1.24 13.92 -26.72
N ASN A 154 1.61 14.23 -27.96
CA ASN A 154 0.78 15.03 -28.88
C ASN A 154 -0.53 14.31 -29.21
N THR A 155 -0.52 12.98 -29.36
CA THR A 155 -1.72 12.21 -29.73
C THR A 155 -2.75 12.13 -28.59
N LEU A 156 -2.33 11.84 -27.36
CA LEU A 156 -3.25 11.82 -26.21
C LEU A 156 -3.74 13.24 -25.85
N TYR A 157 -2.85 14.24 -25.87
CA TYR A 157 -3.25 15.64 -25.70
C TYR A 157 -4.29 16.05 -26.76
N ASN A 158 -4.07 15.71 -28.04
CA ASN A 158 -5.01 16.02 -29.11
C ASN A 158 -6.33 15.26 -28.97
N ILE A 159 -6.34 14.01 -28.49
CA ILE A 159 -7.57 13.25 -28.23
C ILE A 159 -8.36 13.91 -27.09
N PHE A 160 -7.73 14.22 -25.95
CA PHE A 160 -8.43 14.88 -24.84
C PHE A 160 -8.83 16.32 -25.15
N ALA A 161 -8.01 17.07 -25.92
CA ALA A 161 -8.37 18.39 -26.43
C ALA A 161 -9.53 18.34 -27.42
N SER A 162 -9.61 17.31 -28.27
CA SER A 162 -10.74 17.11 -29.20
C SER A 162 -12.03 16.66 -28.51
N LEU A 163 -11.93 15.97 -27.37
CA LEU A 163 -13.07 15.55 -26.55
C LEU A 163 -13.55 16.67 -25.60
N GLY A 164 -12.67 17.62 -25.26
CA GLY A 164 -12.94 18.74 -24.35
C GLY A 164 -13.20 20.07 -25.04
N GLY A 165 -13.58 20.07 -26.33
CA GLY A 165 -13.69 21.27 -27.17
C GLY A 165 -14.54 22.40 -26.58
N MET A 166 -13.89 23.30 -25.84
CA MET A 166 -13.87 24.76 -25.98
C MET A 166 -12.48 25.29 -25.60
#